data_AF-A0A9E2NCB5-F1
#
_entry.id   AF-A0A9E2NCB5-F1
#
_cell.length_a   1.000
_cell.length_b   1.000
_cell.length_c   1.000
_cell.angle_alpha   90.00
_cell.angle_beta   90.00
_cell.angle_gamma   90.00
#
_symmetry.space_group_name_H-M   'P 1'
#
loop_
_entity.id
_entity.type
_entity.pdbx_description
1 polymer ?
#
loop_
_entity_poly.entity_id
_entity_poly.type
_entity_poly.pdbx_seq_one_letter_code
_entity_poly.pdbx_strand_id
1 'polypeptide(L)'
;MKHFDPAKPNVPLDQLSDAQRRIAGGPVWKLDEVQRLMAAGELKSLLTPKSGSDVYIHFSWTLREVGVLFHQLQKNHFRNSQWVSLPKNPNDVYAADSYVLPKGYLPHGSVLGNDLPSVYVKFTIRSNPQLMTFVSVHPST
;
A
#
# COMPACT_ATOMS: atom_id res chain seq x y z
N MET A 1 -4.22 -9.48 7.06
CA MET A 1 -5.36 -10.39 7.26
C MET A 1 -6.51 -9.95 6.34
N LYS A 2 -7.06 -10.83 5.51
CA LYS A 2 -7.99 -10.44 4.42
C LYS A 2 -9.41 -10.20 4.93
N HIS A 3 -10.10 -9.21 4.37
CA HIS A 3 -11.55 -9.00 4.53
C HIS A 3 -12.34 -9.94 3.60
N PHE A 4 -11.86 -10.11 2.38
CA PHE A 4 -12.41 -11.04 1.39
C PHE A 4 -11.30 -11.50 0.43
N ASP A 5 -11.57 -12.53 -0.38
CA ASP A 5 -10.64 -13.03 -1.38
C ASP A 5 -11.19 -12.82 -2.79
N PRO A 6 -10.80 -11.73 -3.48
CA PRO A 6 -11.31 -11.45 -4.82
C PRO A 6 -10.81 -12.48 -5.84
N ALA A 7 -11.66 -12.80 -6.82
CA ALA A 7 -11.27 -13.66 -7.93
C ALA A 7 -10.17 -13.00 -8.76
N LYS A 8 -9.08 -13.73 -8.98
CA LYS A 8 -7.97 -13.28 -9.83
C LYS A 8 -8.44 -13.10 -11.28
N PRO A 9 -7.87 -12.15 -12.03
CA PRO A 9 -8.14 -12.05 -13.46
C PRO A 9 -7.69 -13.32 -14.19
N ASN A 10 -8.47 -13.71 -15.19
CA ASN A 10 -8.21 -14.87 -16.04
C ASN A 10 -7.30 -14.55 -17.25
N VAL A 11 -6.91 -13.28 -17.42
CA VAL A 11 -6.00 -12.81 -18.46
C VAL A 11 -4.81 -12.05 -17.83
N PRO A 12 -3.64 -12.00 -18.49
CA PRO A 12 -2.50 -11.22 -18.04
C PRO A 12 -2.84 -9.75 -17.77
N LEU A 13 -2.22 -9.17 -16.73
CA LEU A 13 -2.58 -7.80 -16.32
C LEU A 13 -2.25 -6.77 -17.39
N ASP A 14 -1.19 -6.95 -18.17
CA ASP A 14 -0.80 -6.06 -19.27
C ASP A 14 -1.85 -5.96 -20.39
N GLN A 15 -2.76 -6.91 -20.48
CA GLN A 15 -3.92 -6.91 -21.40
C GLN A 15 -5.17 -6.25 -20.79
N LEU A 16 -5.12 -5.87 -19.52
CA LEU A 16 -6.23 -5.23 -18.81
C LEU A 16 -6.00 -3.73 -18.67
N SER A 17 -7.06 -2.97 -18.93
CA SER A 17 -7.13 -1.56 -18.55
C SER A 17 -7.13 -1.40 -17.03
N ASP A 18 -6.78 -0.20 -16.54
CA ASP A 18 -6.83 0.10 -15.11
C ASP A 18 -8.23 -0.11 -14.51
N ALA A 19 -9.29 0.16 -15.28
CA ALA A 19 -10.66 -0.08 -14.86
C ALA A 19 -10.94 -1.58 -14.67
N GLN A 20 -10.48 -2.43 -15.59
CA GLN A 20 -10.63 -3.89 -15.50
C GLN A 20 -9.77 -4.51 -14.38
N ARG A 21 -8.67 -3.86 -14.00
CA ARG A 21 -7.85 -4.28 -12.86
C ARG A 21 -8.48 -3.95 -11.50
N ARG A 22 -9.51 -3.10 -11.43
CA ARG A 22 -10.14 -2.71 -10.16
C ARG A 22 -10.85 -3.90 -9.51
N ILE A 23 -10.74 -3.95 -8.19
CA ILE A 23 -11.43 -4.90 -7.34
C ILE A 23 -12.61 -4.16 -6.68
N ALA A 24 -13.83 -4.66 -6.88
CA ALA A 24 -15.03 -4.13 -6.23
C ALA A 24 -15.16 -4.62 -4.79
N GLY A 25 -15.95 -3.93 -3.96
CA GLY A 25 -16.26 -4.34 -2.59
C GLY A 25 -15.43 -3.67 -1.48
N GLY A 26 -14.62 -2.67 -1.82
CA GLY A 26 -13.82 -1.92 -0.85
C GLY A 26 -12.44 -2.55 -0.58
N PRO A 27 -11.80 -2.23 0.55
CA PRO A 27 -10.45 -2.69 0.86
C PRO A 27 -10.38 -4.21 1.04
N VAL A 28 -9.40 -4.84 0.41
CA VAL A 28 -9.16 -6.28 0.48
C VAL A 28 -8.63 -6.69 1.85
N TRP A 29 -7.92 -5.80 2.55
CA TRP A 29 -7.48 -6.05 3.92
C TRP A 29 -8.13 -5.11 4.92
N LYS A 30 -8.38 -5.62 6.12
CA LYS A 30 -8.83 -4.81 7.26
C LYS A 30 -7.65 -3.95 7.73
N LEU A 31 -7.68 -2.64 7.48
CA LEU A 31 -6.57 -1.72 7.77
C LEU A 31 -6.09 -1.82 9.22
N ASP A 32 -7.00 -1.74 10.19
CA ASP A 32 -6.70 -1.78 11.62
C ASP A 32 -5.91 -3.06 11.99
N GLU A 33 -6.27 -4.18 11.38
CA GLU A 33 -5.62 -5.47 11.62
C GLU A 33 -4.24 -5.56 10.94
N VAL A 34 -4.10 -4.99 9.74
CA VAL A 34 -2.79 -4.89 9.09
C VAL A 34 -1.85 -4.03 9.93
N GLN A 35 -2.32 -2.87 10.40
CA GLN A 35 -1.56 -2.00 11.29
C GLN A 35 -1.20 -2.72 12.60
N ARG A 36 -2.15 -3.42 13.24
CA ARG A 36 -1.87 -4.23 14.45
C ARG A 36 -0.75 -5.24 14.22
N LEU A 37 -0.82 -6.01 13.14
CA LEU A 37 0.19 -7.03 12.81
C LEU A 37 1.56 -6.41 12.50
N MET A 38 1.61 -5.24 11.86
CA MET A 38 2.87 -4.51 11.65
C MET A 38 3.49 -4.05 12.97
N ALA A 39 2.68 -3.46 13.87
CA ALA A 39 3.14 -2.99 15.17
C ALA A 39 3.64 -4.13 16.06
N ALA A 40 3.02 -5.31 15.98
CA ALA A 40 3.44 -6.50 16.70
C ALA A 40 4.70 -7.18 16.10
N GLY A 41 5.19 -6.73 14.93
CA GLY A 41 6.28 -7.38 14.21
C GLY A 41 5.90 -8.72 13.57
N GLU A 42 4.62 -9.07 13.58
CA GLU A 42 4.06 -10.30 12.99
C GLU A 42 3.94 -10.20 11.45
N LEU A 43 3.84 -8.97 10.92
CA LEU A 43 3.83 -8.69 9.49
C LEU A 43 5.11 -7.98 9.08
N LYS A 44 6.02 -8.72 8.43
CA LYS A 44 7.21 -8.12 7.80
C LYS A 44 6.79 -7.21 6.66
N SER A 45 7.50 -6.11 6.47
CA SER A 45 7.26 -5.16 5.37
C SER A 45 8.49 -4.97 4.51
N LEU A 46 8.29 -4.67 3.23
CA LEU A 46 9.35 -4.23 2.32
C LEU A 46 8.82 -3.22 1.29
N LEU A 47 9.74 -2.48 0.68
CA LEU A 47 9.49 -1.63 -0.49
C LEU A 47 9.86 -2.41 -1.76
N THR A 48 9.06 -2.28 -2.83
CA THR A 48 9.55 -2.65 -4.17
C THR A 48 10.70 -1.72 -4.56
N PRO A 49 11.59 -2.11 -5.50
CA PRO A 49 12.69 -1.25 -5.94
C PRO A 49 12.20 0.14 -6.39
N LYS A 50 11.15 0.18 -7.21
CA LYS A 50 10.52 1.43 -7.65
C LYS A 50 9.97 2.24 -6.47
N SER A 51 9.18 1.62 -5.59
CA SER A 51 8.62 2.32 -4.43
C SER A 51 9.73 2.83 -3.50
N GLY A 52 10.85 2.11 -3.35
CA GLY A 52 11.98 2.57 -2.56
C GLY A 52 12.65 3.80 -3.16
N SER A 53 12.87 3.82 -4.47
CA SER A 53 13.38 5.00 -5.18
C SER A 53 12.43 6.19 -5.07
N ASP A 54 11.13 5.99 -5.31
CA ASP A 54 10.13 7.07 -5.25
C ASP A 54 10.06 7.66 -3.83
N VAL A 55 10.08 6.82 -2.78
CA VAL A 55 10.09 7.26 -1.38
C VAL A 55 11.33 8.09 -1.04
N TYR A 56 12.50 7.63 -1.46
CA TYR A 56 13.74 8.33 -1.20
C TYR A 56 13.79 9.68 -1.93
N ILE A 57 13.41 9.70 -3.20
CA ILE A 57 13.45 10.90 -4.05
C ILE A 57 12.47 11.97 -3.55
N HIS A 58 11.24 11.58 -3.19
CA HIS A 58 10.20 12.54 -2.84
C HIS A 58 10.19 12.95 -1.36
N PHE A 59 10.67 12.08 -0.47
CA PHE A 59 10.54 12.29 0.97
C PHE A 59 11.83 12.11 1.77
N SER A 60 12.89 11.59 1.15
CA SER A 60 14.13 11.19 1.86
C SER A 60 13.87 10.21 3.01
N TRP A 61 12.84 9.38 2.86
CA TRP A 61 12.41 8.42 3.88
C TRP A 61 13.03 7.04 3.68
N THR A 62 13.02 6.26 4.75
CA THR A 62 13.29 4.82 4.73
C THR A 62 11.99 4.02 4.89
N LEU A 63 12.09 2.68 4.85
CA LEU A 63 10.97 1.79 5.16
C LEU A 63 10.36 2.08 6.55
N ARG A 64 11.16 2.55 7.52
CA ARG A 64 10.69 2.88 8.85
C ARG A 64 9.69 4.03 8.82
N GLU A 65 10.03 5.13 8.15
CA GLU A 65 9.15 6.29 8.01
C GLU A 65 7.87 5.96 7.22
N VAL A 66 7.97 5.10 6.19
CA VAL A 66 6.80 4.58 5.49
C VAL A 66 5.89 3.77 6.43
N GLY A 67 6.48 2.98 7.34
CA GLY A 67 5.72 2.29 8.39
C GLY A 67 5.00 3.25 9.33
N VAL A 68 5.69 4.30 9.80
CA VAL A 68 5.08 5.36 10.63
C VAL A 68 3.91 6.01 9.91
N LEU A 69 4.08 6.38 8.64
CA LEU A 69 3.01 6.96 7.82
C LEU A 69 1.84 5.97 7.66
N PHE A 70 2.13 4.70 7.42
CA PHE A 70 1.12 3.66 7.26
C PHE A 70 0.23 3.52 8.51
N HIS A 71 0.80 3.69 9.70
CA HIS A 71 0.05 3.71 10.96
C HIS A 71 -0.86 4.93 11.13
N GLN A 72 -0.69 6.00 10.33
CA GLN A 72 -1.58 7.17 10.34
C GLN A 72 -2.74 7.04 9.35
N LEU A 73 -2.76 5.98 8.53
CA LEU A 73 -3.87 5.75 7.62
C LEU A 73 -5.15 5.41 8.39
N GLN A 74 -6.27 5.88 7.86
CA GLN A 74 -7.61 5.61 8.36
C GLN A 74 -8.50 5.04 7.26
N LYS A 75 -9.64 4.45 7.65
CA LYS A 75 -10.58 3.81 6.72
C LYS A 75 -11.09 4.76 5.64
N ASN A 76 -11.36 6.02 5.98
CA ASN A 76 -11.80 7.06 5.04
C ASN A 76 -10.69 7.54 4.08
N HIS A 77 -9.43 7.16 4.31
CA HIS A 77 -8.33 7.41 3.37
C HIS A 77 -8.29 6.38 2.23
N PHE A 78 -9.15 5.35 2.28
CA PHE A 78 -9.21 4.32 1.24
C PHE A 78 -9.57 4.92 -0.12
N ARG A 79 -8.80 4.58 -1.13
CA ARG A 79 -8.99 5.07 -2.51
C ARG A 79 -9.58 4.01 -3.42
N ASN A 80 -8.94 2.85 -3.50
CA ASN A 80 -9.40 1.70 -4.29
C ASN A 80 -8.58 0.45 -3.98
N SER A 81 -9.05 -0.68 -4.51
CA SER A 81 -8.32 -1.93 -4.60
C SER A 81 -8.16 -2.33 -6.07
N GLN A 82 -7.03 -2.95 -6.41
CA GLN A 82 -6.72 -3.35 -7.78
C GLN A 82 -5.72 -4.51 -7.83
N TRP A 83 -5.77 -5.29 -8.91
CA TRP A 83 -4.79 -6.32 -9.19
C TRP A 83 -3.48 -5.71 -9.70
N VAL A 84 -2.36 -6.18 -9.15
CA VAL A 84 -1.00 -5.78 -9.55
C VAL A 84 -0.10 -6.98 -9.72
N SER A 85 0.93 -6.83 -10.55
CA SER A 85 2.07 -7.73 -10.60
C SER A 85 3.23 -7.13 -9.83
N LEU A 86 4.06 -7.99 -9.23
CA LEU A 86 5.31 -7.55 -8.60
C LEU A 86 6.47 -7.74 -9.58
N PRO A 87 7.50 -6.86 -9.58
CA PRO A 87 8.58 -6.91 -10.58
C PRO A 87 9.31 -8.25 -10.69
N LYS A 88 9.39 -9.02 -9.59
CA LYS A 88 10.08 -10.31 -9.55
C LYS A 88 9.28 -11.46 -10.18
N ASN A 89 7.96 -11.33 -10.29
CA ASN A 89 7.13 -12.35 -10.91
C ASN A 89 5.93 -11.67 -11.62
N PRO A 90 6.08 -11.27 -12.89
CA PRO A 90 5.04 -10.57 -13.63
C PRO A 90 3.78 -11.43 -13.86
N ASN A 91 3.92 -12.76 -13.79
CA ASN A 91 2.82 -13.71 -13.93
C ASN A 91 2.03 -13.91 -12.63
N ASP A 92 2.59 -13.51 -11.48
CA ASP A 92 1.88 -13.53 -10.22
C ASP A 92 1.10 -12.23 -10.03
N VAL A 93 -0.22 -12.37 -9.94
CA VAL A 93 -1.12 -11.28 -9.61
C VAL A 93 -1.46 -11.29 -8.14
N TYR A 94 -1.42 -10.10 -7.56
CA TYR A 94 -1.72 -9.83 -6.17
C TYR A 94 -2.81 -8.77 -6.11
N ALA A 95 -3.77 -8.92 -5.21
CA ALA A 95 -4.60 -7.79 -4.85
C ALA A 95 -3.68 -6.69 -4.28
N ALA A 96 -4.09 -5.44 -4.37
CA ALA A 96 -3.42 -4.32 -3.72
C ALA A 96 -4.43 -3.24 -3.35
N ASP A 97 -4.26 -2.67 -2.17
CA ASP A 97 -5.13 -1.65 -1.60
C ASP A 97 -4.36 -0.34 -1.64
N SER A 98 -5.08 0.71 -1.98
CA SER A 98 -4.54 2.05 -2.14
C SER A 98 -5.23 2.99 -1.17
N TYR A 99 -4.44 3.84 -0.52
CA TYR A 99 -4.88 4.87 0.41
C TYR A 99 -4.23 6.19 0.04
N VAL A 100 -4.88 7.30 0.39
CA VAL A 100 -4.33 8.65 0.28
C VAL A 100 -4.39 9.31 1.65
N LEU A 101 -3.25 9.54 2.27
CA LEU A 101 -3.15 10.38 3.46
C LEU A 101 -3.28 11.85 3.03
N PRO A 102 -4.27 12.61 3.50
CA PRO A 102 -4.41 14.02 3.12
C PRO A 102 -3.25 14.89 3.65
N LYS A 103 -2.96 16.00 2.95
CA LYS A 103 -2.07 17.04 3.48
C LYS A 103 -2.54 17.51 4.86
N GLY A 104 -1.59 17.73 5.77
CA GLY A 104 -1.86 18.25 7.12
C GLY A 104 -2.54 17.25 8.06
N TYR A 105 -2.69 15.99 7.65
CA TYR A 105 -3.32 14.97 8.48
C TYR A 105 -2.44 14.47 9.63
N LEU A 106 -1.12 14.65 9.52
CA LEU A 106 -0.20 14.17 10.54
C LEU A 106 -0.37 14.95 11.85
N PRO A 107 -0.33 14.26 13.00
CA PRO A 107 -0.34 14.92 14.30
C PRO A 107 0.80 15.92 14.44
N HIS A 108 0.55 17.01 15.17
CA HIS A 108 1.57 18.00 15.47
C HIS A 108 2.77 17.33 16.17
N GLY A 109 3.97 17.53 15.63
CA GLY A 109 5.21 16.93 16.17
C GLY A 109 5.48 15.53 15.63
N SER A 110 4.76 15.10 14.58
CA SER A 110 5.09 13.88 13.84
C SER A 110 6.55 13.90 13.38
N VAL A 111 7.22 12.76 13.54
CA VAL A 111 8.60 12.56 13.06
C VAL A 111 8.75 12.71 11.54
N LEU A 112 7.63 12.65 10.81
CA LEU A 112 7.58 12.81 9.36
C LEU A 112 7.47 14.28 8.93
N GLY A 113 7.31 15.21 9.88
CA GLY A 113 7.06 16.63 9.63
C GLY A 113 5.57 16.96 9.44
N ASN A 114 5.22 18.23 9.61
CA ASN A 114 3.83 18.71 9.55
C ASN A 114 3.42 19.21 8.15
N ASP A 115 4.37 19.47 7.23
CA ASP A 115 4.11 20.05 5.90
C ASP A 115 4.25 19.03 4.76
N LEU A 116 3.80 17.79 5.01
CA LEU A 116 3.77 16.80 3.95
C LEU A 116 2.66 17.13 2.94
N PRO A 117 2.91 16.91 1.62
CA PRO A 117 1.84 16.85 0.65
C PRO A 117 0.90 15.69 0.97
N SER A 118 -0.24 15.61 0.29
CA SER A 118 -1.03 14.38 0.30
C SER A 118 -0.15 13.22 -0.17
N VAL A 119 -0.21 12.06 0.48
CA VAL A 119 0.66 10.91 0.19
C VAL A 119 -0.18 9.73 -0.27
N TYR A 120 0.07 9.25 -1.48
CA TYR A 120 -0.49 8.02 -1.99
C TYR A 120 0.33 6.82 -1.48
N VAL A 121 -0.35 5.80 -0.97
CA VAL A 121 0.25 4.53 -0.52
C VAL A 121 -0.52 3.38 -1.14
N LYS A 122 0.20 2.44 -1.73
CA LYS A 122 -0.35 1.20 -2.27
C LYS A 122 0.45 0.01 -1.78
N PHE A 123 -0.23 -1.00 -1.25
CA PHE A 123 0.42 -2.19 -0.71
C PHE A 123 -0.32 -3.48 -1.07
N THR A 124 0.40 -4.58 -1.00
CA THR A 124 -0.14 -5.94 -1.07
C THR A 124 0.38 -6.78 0.08
N ILE A 125 -0.34 -7.84 0.46
CA ILE A 125 0.07 -8.80 1.49
C ILE A 125 0.04 -10.22 0.92
N ARG A 126 1.17 -10.91 1.02
CA ARG A 126 1.30 -12.35 0.74
C ARG A 126 1.11 -13.14 2.02
N SER A 127 0.51 -14.33 1.92
CA SER A 127 0.20 -15.20 3.08
C SER A 127 1.31 -16.19 3.44
N ASN A 128 2.30 -16.43 2.57
CA ASN A 128 3.38 -17.37 2.84
C ASN A 128 4.68 -17.00 2.08
N PRO A 129 5.72 -16.43 2.76
CA PRO A 129 5.67 -15.90 4.12
C PRO A 129 4.71 -14.72 4.24
N GLN A 130 4.23 -14.45 5.46
CA GLN A 130 3.37 -13.28 5.70
C GLN A 130 4.18 -12.00 5.51
N LEU A 131 3.98 -11.33 4.39
CA LEU A 131 4.84 -10.24 3.92
C LEU A 131 4.00 -9.16 3.24
N MET A 132 4.06 -7.97 3.80
CA MET A 132 3.55 -6.75 3.20
C MET A 132 4.59 -6.17 2.25
N THR A 133 4.14 -5.79 1.06
CA THR A 133 4.98 -5.16 0.03
C THR A 133 4.33 -3.84 -0.35
N PHE A 134 5.02 -2.74 -0.06
CA PHE A 134 4.67 -1.41 -0.54
C PHE A 134 5.02 -1.33 -2.03
N VAL A 135 3.97 -1.29 -2.85
CA VAL A 135 4.04 -1.30 -4.31
C VAL A 135 4.28 0.11 -4.84
N SER A 136 3.67 1.11 -4.20
CA SER A 136 3.81 2.52 -4.56
C SER A 136 3.69 3.39 -3.32
N VAL A 137 4.59 4.36 -3.17
CA VAL A 137 4.49 5.42 -2.17
C VAL A 137 5.08 6.70 -2.77
N HIS A 138 4.26 7.73 -2.95
CA HIS A 138 4.65 8.99 -3.59
C HIS A 138 3.64 10.10 -3.26
N PRO A 139 3.94 11.38 -3.56
CA PRO A 139 2.96 12.44 -3.44
C PRO A 139 1.71 12.14 -4.28
N SER A 140 0.53 12.41 -3.73
CA SER A 140 -0.73 12.41 -4.44
C SER A 140 -1.01 13.83 -4.94
N THR A 141 -1.12 13.98 -6.26
CA THR A 141 -1.59 15.20 -6.94
C THR A 141 -3.10 15.29 -6.90
#